data_AF-A0A7Y2CJV4-F1
#
_entry.id   AF-A0A7Y2CJV4-F1
#
_cell.length_a   1.000
_cell.length_b   1.000
_cell.length_c   1.000
_cell.angle_alpha   90.00
_cell.angle_beta   90.00
_cell.angle_gamma   90.00
#
_symmetry.space_group_name_H-M   'P 1'
#
loop_
_entity.id
_entity.type
_entity.pdbx_description
1 polymer ?
#
loop_
_entity_poly.entity_id
_entity_poly.type
_entity_poly.pdbx_seq_one_letter_code
_entity_poly.pdbx_strand_id
1 'polypeptide(L)'
;VLLHAGCAALVTGIARRFVGTVGAVGAGLLFAVHPVHVESVAFVSGRTDLWMTLFALGAVSLWLPRDGVRSVPRTLLSAALFLASALSKETVLLLPGVLLAWDALAAGTAPGKWVSRNLAWVSAWGVAVAVVMGLRSAAGVGFGADDPSGASASLLAISATHLRLLTIPWPLNAAYSAAALLLTAPVLLGAAATVGVLASAAGMRSSARGLGRAAAVWTLAFLIPVSGLFGVSGSPAAERFLYLPSVGFCLAVGVLVDRLARTSVPAARRIGLGAGAALVVLLAAGTVTRARIWESDLTLYADIARTSPDRPLAHNNLGLEYHRAGRHDEALAAFDRAIALNPTYALPHTNRGLALARLGRIPEAVRAFETAVELDPANPGLRLNLGNGYRAARNLDGAIAQYETAAAALPAAADVHLLLGQAYVEAGRPDDARTVVGNLRRMGSPLADRLAGALSAP
;
A
#
# COMPACT_ATOMS: atom_id res chain seq x y z
N VAL A 1 -2.93 -9.88 -11.84
CA VAL A 1 -4.04 -10.85 -12.11
C VAL A 1 -3.64 -12.29 -11.87
N LEU A 2 -2.66 -12.88 -12.58
CA LEU A 2 -2.29 -14.31 -12.41
C LEU A 2 -1.92 -14.69 -10.97
N LEU A 3 -1.12 -13.86 -10.28
CA LEU A 3 -0.79 -14.08 -8.86
C LEU A 3 -2.03 -14.10 -7.95
N HIS A 4 -3.01 -13.23 -8.23
CA HIS A 4 -4.27 -13.16 -7.48
C HIS A 4 -5.14 -14.39 -7.74
N ALA A 5 -5.23 -14.85 -8.99
CA ALA A 5 -5.87 -16.11 -9.33
C ALA A 5 -5.20 -17.31 -8.63
N GLY A 6 -3.87 -17.33 -8.53
CA GLY A 6 -3.12 -18.31 -7.76
C GLY A 6 -3.46 -18.29 -6.27
N CYS A 7 -3.59 -17.11 -5.66
CA CYS A 7 -4.04 -16.95 -4.28
C CYS A 7 -5.46 -17.52 -4.09
N ALA A 8 -6.41 -17.15 -4.97
CA ALA A 8 -7.78 -17.66 -4.92
C ALA A 8 -7.85 -19.19 -5.05
N ALA A 9 -7.06 -19.78 -5.94
CA ALA A 9 -6.96 -21.22 -6.10
C ALA A 9 -6.42 -21.91 -4.84
N LEU A 10 -5.43 -21.32 -4.17
CA LEU A 10 -4.92 -21.82 -2.89
C LEU A 10 -5.96 -21.69 -1.77
N VAL A 11 -6.73 -20.59 -1.72
CA VAL A 11 -7.85 -20.45 -0.77
C VAL A 11 -8.88 -21.56 -0.97
N THR A 12 -9.30 -21.83 -2.22
CA THR A 12 -10.19 -22.96 -2.53
C THR A 12 -9.56 -24.30 -2.13
N GLY A 13 -8.28 -24.50 -2.44
CA GLY A 13 -7.55 -25.74 -2.14
C GLY A 13 -7.43 -26.02 -0.65
N ILE A 14 -7.18 -24.98 0.17
CA ILE A 14 -7.16 -25.07 1.64
C ILE A 14 -8.57 -25.38 2.15
N ALA A 15 -9.59 -24.65 1.70
CA ALA A 15 -10.97 -24.86 2.13
C ALA A 15 -11.46 -26.29 1.82
N ARG A 16 -11.17 -26.81 0.63
CA ARG A 16 -11.60 -28.15 0.16
C ARG A 16 -11.11 -29.30 1.05
N ARG A 17 -10.12 -29.08 1.92
CA ARG A 17 -9.67 -30.09 2.90
C ARG A 17 -10.63 -30.26 4.07
N PHE A 18 -11.48 -29.29 4.34
CA PHE A 18 -12.34 -29.25 5.54
C PHE A 18 -13.83 -29.09 5.23
N VAL A 19 -14.15 -28.49 4.07
CA VAL A 19 -15.51 -28.22 3.62
C VAL A 19 -15.79 -28.90 2.27
N GLY A 20 -17.07 -29.10 1.99
CA GLY A 20 -17.55 -29.61 0.70
C GLY A 20 -17.23 -28.66 -0.45
N THR A 21 -17.37 -29.18 -1.67
CA THR A 21 -17.01 -28.46 -2.91
C THR A 21 -17.68 -27.10 -3.02
N VAL A 22 -18.96 -26.98 -2.67
CA VAL A 22 -19.71 -25.72 -2.74
C VAL A 22 -19.13 -24.67 -1.78
N GLY A 23 -18.81 -25.06 -0.55
CA GLY A 23 -18.15 -24.18 0.42
C GLY A 23 -16.75 -23.75 -0.01
N ALA A 24 -15.96 -24.69 -0.53
CA ALA A 24 -14.59 -24.42 -0.98
C ALA A 24 -14.54 -23.47 -2.20
N VAL A 25 -15.43 -23.70 -3.17
CA VAL A 25 -15.61 -22.80 -4.33
C VAL A 25 -16.14 -21.45 -3.86
N GLY A 26 -17.10 -21.42 -2.93
CA GLY A 26 -17.61 -20.18 -2.33
C GLY A 26 -16.52 -19.33 -1.69
N ALA A 27 -15.62 -19.92 -0.90
CA ALA A 27 -14.50 -19.22 -0.28
C ALA A 27 -13.55 -18.62 -1.33
N GLY A 28 -13.16 -19.40 -2.34
CA GLY A 28 -12.23 -18.92 -3.37
C GLY A 28 -12.85 -17.90 -4.32
N LEU A 29 -14.12 -18.06 -4.69
CA LEU A 29 -14.83 -17.07 -5.51
C LEU A 29 -14.97 -15.75 -4.75
N LEU A 30 -15.40 -15.79 -3.48
CA LEU A 30 -15.49 -14.59 -2.66
C LEU A 30 -14.14 -13.88 -2.59
N PHE A 31 -13.05 -14.62 -2.35
CA PHE A 31 -11.70 -14.05 -2.37
C PHE A 31 -11.35 -13.47 -3.74
N ALA A 32 -11.64 -14.16 -4.84
CA ALA A 32 -11.29 -13.73 -6.19
C ALA A 32 -12.00 -12.44 -6.65
N VAL A 33 -13.19 -12.17 -6.12
CA VAL A 33 -14.02 -11.03 -6.56
C VAL A 33 -14.13 -9.93 -5.51
N HIS A 34 -13.39 -10.00 -4.41
CA HIS A 34 -13.55 -9.05 -3.30
C HIS A 34 -12.97 -7.66 -3.66
N PRO A 35 -13.75 -6.56 -3.59
CA PRO A 35 -13.29 -5.23 -4.03
C PRO A 35 -12.05 -4.69 -3.31
N VAL A 36 -11.84 -5.05 -2.03
CA VAL A 36 -10.67 -4.62 -1.24
C VAL A 36 -9.32 -5.11 -1.81
N HIS A 37 -9.34 -6.06 -2.74
CA HIS A 37 -8.12 -6.59 -3.37
C HIS A 37 -7.65 -5.78 -4.57
N VAL A 38 -8.50 -4.90 -5.10
CA VAL A 38 -8.18 -4.15 -6.31
C VAL A 38 -6.91 -3.33 -6.13
N GLU A 39 -6.77 -2.63 -5.00
CA GLU A 39 -5.56 -1.85 -4.70
C GLU A 39 -4.30 -2.72 -4.77
N SER A 40 -4.28 -3.87 -4.09
CA SER A 40 -3.11 -4.78 -4.12
C SER A 40 -2.80 -5.26 -5.54
N VAL A 41 -3.83 -5.54 -6.36
CA VAL A 41 -3.67 -6.07 -7.72
C VAL A 41 -3.23 -5.01 -8.72
N ALA A 42 -3.76 -3.79 -8.60
CA ALA A 42 -3.54 -2.71 -9.55
C ALA A 42 -2.30 -1.87 -9.21
N PHE A 43 -2.01 -1.66 -7.92
CA PHE A 43 -0.87 -0.87 -7.49
C PHE A 43 0.44 -1.66 -7.63
N VAL A 44 1.38 -1.18 -8.45
CA VAL A 44 2.63 -1.90 -8.75
C VAL A 44 3.45 -2.18 -7.49
N SER A 45 3.56 -1.22 -6.57
CA SER A 45 4.25 -1.42 -5.28
C SER A 45 3.46 -2.35 -4.34
N GLY A 46 2.14 -2.49 -4.55
CA GLY A 46 1.26 -3.42 -3.85
C GLY A 46 1.44 -4.89 -4.24
N ARG A 47 2.26 -5.19 -5.26
CA ARG A 47 2.60 -6.58 -5.64
C ARG A 47 3.25 -7.37 -4.50
N THR A 48 3.86 -6.69 -3.52
CA THR A 48 4.39 -7.31 -2.30
C THR A 48 3.32 -8.06 -1.51
N ASP A 49 2.08 -7.55 -1.46
CA ASP A 49 0.94 -8.21 -0.82
C ASP A 49 0.55 -9.52 -1.54
N LEU A 50 0.61 -9.52 -2.87
CA LEU A 50 0.31 -10.71 -3.66
C LEU A 50 1.37 -11.79 -3.48
N TRP A 51 2.65 -11.43 -3.54
CA TRP A 51 3.76 -12.37 -3.35
C TRP A 51 3.75 -12.96 -1.94
N MET A 52 3.64 -12.10 -0.92
CA MET A 52 3.53 -12.53 0.47
C MET A 52 2.35 -13.50 0.65
N THR A 53 1.13 -13.13 0.24
CA THR A 53 -0.03 -14.02 0.41
C THR A 53 0.12 -15.32 -0.37
N LEU A 54 0.63 -15.29 -1.61
CA LEU A 54 0.83 -16.50 -2.41
C LEU A 54 1.77 -17.49 -1.71
N PHE A 55 2.93 -17.01 -1.25
CA PHE A 55 3.89 -17.84 -0.53
C PHE A 55 3.37 -18.29 0.83
N ALA A 56 2.68 -17.42 1.58
CA ALA A 56 2.04 -17.76 2.85
C ALA A 56 1.03 -18.90 2.66
N LEU A 57 0.09 -18.77 1.72
CA LEU A 57 -0.91 -19.80 1.42
C LEU A 57 -0.27 -21.11 0.92
N GLY A 58 0.83 -21.02 0.17
CA GLY A 58 1.63 -22.17 -0.24
C GLY A 58 2.25 -22.89 0.97
N ALA A 59 2.84 -22.14 1.90
CA ALA A 59 3.36 -22.67 3.16
C ALA A 59 2.25 -23.36 3.97
N VAL A 60 1.09 -22.71 4.17
CA VAL A 60 -0.06 -23.31 4.87
C VAL A 60 -0.52 -24.61 4.20
N SER A 61 -0.61 -24.61 2.87
CA SER A 61 -1.04 -25.78 2.10
C SER A 61 -0.10 -26.98 2.28
N LEU A 62 1.20 -26.75 2.47
CA LEU A 62 2.19 -27.80 2.72
C LEU A 62 2.27 -28.19 4.20
N TRP A 63 2.01 -27.25 5.11
CA TRP A 63 1.98 -27.47 6.56
C TRP A 63 0.83 -28.39 6.98
N LEU A 64 -0.38 -28.15 6.45
CA LEU A 64 -1.56 -28.91 6.81
C LEU A 64 -1.39 -30.39 6.41
N PRO A 65 -1.41 -31.34 7.37
CA PRO A 65 -1.16 -32.76 7.09
C PRO A 65 -2.28 -33.34 6.22
N ARG A 66 -1.93 -34.18 5.24
CA ARG A 66 -2.91 -34.91 4.39
C ARG A 66 -3.41 -36.18 5.07
N ASP A 67 -2.50 -36.92 5.69
CA ASP A 67 -2.76 -38.27 6.25
C ASP A 67 -2.25 -38.40 7.69
N GLY A 68 -2.12 -37.28 8.40
CA GLY A 68 -1.57 -37.23 9.77
C GLY A 68 -0.05 -37.30 9.89
N VAL A 69 0.67 -37.61 8.81
CA VAL A 69 2.15 -37.70 8.79
C VAL A 69 2.77 -36.42 8.22
N ARG A 70 3.68 -35.79 8.98
CA ARG A 70 4.51 -34.66 8.52
C ARG A 70 5.77 -35.19 7.85
N SER A 71 5.90 -35.00 6.54
CA SER A 71 7.12 -35.37 5.80
C SER A 71 8.16 -34.25 5.86
N VAL A 72 9.42 -34.58 6.19
CA VAL A 72 10.53 -33.60 6.26
C VAL A 72 10.65 -32.73 5.00
N PRO A 73 10.61 -33.25 3.76
CA PRO A 73 10.74 -32.41 2.57
C PRO A 73 9.62 -31.37 2.42
N ARG A 74 8.36 -31.74 2.73
CA ARG A 74 7.23 -30.79 2.70
C ARG A 74 7.38 -29.71 3.76
N THR A 75 7.87 -30.06 4.94
CA THR A 75 8.05 -29.08 6.02
C THR A 75 9.19 -28.11 5.68
N LEU A 76 10.30 -28.59 5.12
CA LEU A 76 11.38 -27.73 4.63
C LEU A 76 10.89 -26.80 3.52
N LEU A 77 10.11 -27.30 2.55
CA LEU A 77 9.52 -26.47 1.51
C LEU A 77 8.51 -25.46 2.07
N SER A 78 7.69 -25.85 3.05
CA SER A 78 6.80 -24.94 3.78
C SER A 78 7.58 -23.81 4.47
N ALA A 79 8.70 -24.14 5.11
CA ALA A 79 9.57 -23.15 5.76
C ALA A 79 10.24 -22.22 4.74
N ALA A 80 10.69 -22.76 3.60
CA ALA A 80 11.25 -21.96 2.51
C ALA A 80 10.22 -20.98 1.93
N LEU A 81 8.97 -21.42 1.73
CA LEU A 81 7.88 -20.53 1.30
C LEU A 81 7.54 -19.48 2.37
N PHE A 82 7.54 -19.84 3.64
CA PHE A 82 7.38 -18.85 4.72
C PHE A 82 8.49 -17.79 4.70
N LEU A 83 9.75 -18.19 4.52
CA LEU A 83 10.87 -17.25 4.39
C LEU A 83 10.71 -16.33 3.18
N ALA A 84 10.34 -16.88 2.01
CA ALA A 84 10.06 -16.07 0.81
C ALA A 84 8.90 -15.07 1.05
N SER A 85 7.87 -15.50 1.79
CA SER A 85 6.79 -14.61 2.21
C SER A 85 7.27 -13.50 3.14
N ALA A 86 8.12 -13.81 4.12
CA ALA A 86 8.62 -12.86 5.10
C ALA A 86 9.61 -11.84 4.48
N LEU A 87 10.38 -12.27 3.47
CA LEU A 87 11.20 -11.38 2.64
C LEU A 87 10.35 -10.44 1.76
N SER A 88 9.11 -10.83 1.46
CA SER A 88 8.19 -10.00 0.68
C SER A 88 7.51 -8.91 1.52
N LYS A 89 7.04 -9.25 2.74
CA LYS A 89 6.38 -8.31 3.67
C LYS A 89 6.34 -8.85 5.10
N GLU A 90 6.58 -7.99 6.09
CA GLU A 90 6.64 -8.36 7.51
C GLU A 90 5.32 -8.83 8.12
N THR A 91 4.18 -8.49 7.52
CA THR A 91 2.85 -8.85 8.05
C THR A 91 2.71 -10.36 8.28
N VAL A 92 3.42 -11.18 7.49
CA VAL A 92 3.37 -12.65 7.60
C VAL A 92 4.14 -13.20 8.82
N LEU A 93 4.92 -12.41 9.55
CA LEU A 93 5.69 -12.90 10.71
C LEU A 93 4.81 -13.47 11.83
N LEU A 94 3.51 -13.19 11.82
CA LEU A 94 2.51 -13.80 12.72
C LEU A 94 2.04 -15.19 12.28
N LEU A 95 2.27 -15.59 11.02
CA LEU A 95 1.87 -16.88 10.47
C LEU A 95 2.28 -18.09 11.33
N PRO A 96 3.50 -18.19 11.93
CA PRO A 96 3.80 -19.28 12.86
C PRO A 96 2.77 -19.37 13.96
N GLY A 97 2.61 -18.28 14.71
CA GLY A 97 1.69 -18.21 15.83
C GLY A 97 0.25 -18.54 15.42
N VAL A 98 -0.18 -18.07 14.24
CA VAL A 98 -1.50 -18.36 13.68
C VAL A 98 -1.68 -19.84 13.36
N LEU A 99 -0.71 -20.51 12.72
CA LEU A 99 -0.78 -21.95 12.43
C LEU A 99 -0.71 -22.81 13.70
N LEU A 100 0.06 -22.36 14.68
CA LEU A 100 0.16 -23.01 15.97
C LEU A 100 -1.18 -22.92 16.73
N ALA A 101 -1.81 -21.73 16.75
CA ALA A 101 -3.14 -21.54 17.29
C ALA A 101 -4.18 -22.37 16.52
N TRP A 102 -4.09 -22.45 15.20
CA TRP A 102 -4.92 -23.32 14.37
C TRP A 102 -4.81 -24.78 14.85
N ASP A 103 -3.61 -25.35 14.91
CA ASP A 103 -3.38 -26.73 15.32
C ASP A 103 -3.91 -27.00 16.73
N ALA A 104 -3.68 -26.09 17.68
CA ALA A 104 -4.17 -26.24 19.06
C ALA A 104 -5.71 -26.24 19.11
N LEU A 105 -6.36 -25.30 18.42
CA LEU A 105 -7.81 -25.17 18.38
C LEU A 105 -8.50 -26.31 17.62
N ALA A 106 -7.83 -26.87 16.60
CA ALA A 106 -8.30 -28.00 15.81
C ALA A 106 -8.12 -29.33 16.55
N ALA A 107 -6.98 -29.54 17.21
CA ALA A 107 -6.65 -30.77 17.92
C ALA A 107 -7.36 -30.90 19.28
N GLY A 108 -7.85 -29.80 19.86
CA GLY A 108 -8.46 -29.81 21.20
C GLY A 108 -7.48 -30.23 22.31
N THR A 109 -6.17 -30.14 22.04
CA THR A 109 -5.10 -30.54 22.95
C THR A 109 -4.77 -29.44 23.95
N ALA A 110 -4.50 -29.80 25.20
CA ALA A 110 -4.05 -28.86 26.21
C ALA A 110 -2.76 -28.12 25.76
N PRO A 111 -2.65 -26.80 25.97
CA PRO A 111 -1.56 -25.98 25.42
C PRO A 111 -0.15 -26.52 25.70
N GLY A 112 0.15 -26.96 26.92
CA GLY A 112 1.49 -27.43 27.31
C GLY A 112 1.96 -28.70 26.57
N LYS A 113 1.09 -29.69 26.39
CA LYS A 113 1.40 -30.93 25.64
C LYS A 113 1.54 -30.66 24.14
N TRP A 114 0.85 -29.64 23.66
CA TRP A 114 0.92 -29.24 22.26
C TRP A 114 2.22 -28.46 21.97
N VAL A 115 2.67 -27.59 22.89
CA VAL A 115 3.94 -26.85 22.76
C VAL A 115 5.12 -27.81 22.73
N SER A 116 5.20 -28.78 23.65
CA SER A 116 6.31 -29.75 23.68
C SER A 116 6.39 -30.58 22.41
N ARG A 117 5.24 -30.97 21.83
CA ARG A 117 5.16 -31.72 20.57
C ARG A 117 5.62 -30.90 19.35
N ASN A 118 5.53 -29.57 19.42
CA ASN A 118 5.86 -28.69 18.31
C ASN A 118 7.13 -27.84 18.57
N LEU A 119 7.84 -28.07 19.67
CA LEU A 119 8.93 -27.20 20.14
C LEU A 119 10.00 -26.97 19.06
N ALA A 120 10.46 -28.02 18.38
CA ALA A 120 11.42 -27.90 17.29
C ALA A 120 10.93 -26.99 16.15
N TRP A 121 9.63 -26.99 15.87
CA TRP A 121 9.02 -26.14 14.86
C TRP A 121 8.88 -24.69 15.33
N VAL A 122 8.46 -24.49 16.59
CA VAL A 122 8.43 -23.15 17.20
C VAL A 122 9.82 -22.52 17.18
N SER A 123 10.85 -23.30 17.52
CA SER A 123 12.25 -22.87 17.49
C SER A 123 12.71 -22.51 16.07
N ALA A 124 12.40 -23.33 15.06
CA ALA A 124 12.78 -23.06 13.67
C ALA A 124 12.17 -21.76 13.13
N TRP A 125 10.90 -21.48 13.45
CA TRP A 125 10.26 -20.23 13.03
C TRP A 125 10.76 -19.03 13.86
N GLY A 126 11.08 -19.23 15.14
CA GLY A 126 11.76 -18.22 15.96
C GLY A 126 13.10 -17.80 15.38
N VAL A 127 13.91 -18.75 14.90
CA VAL A 127 15.15 -18.47 14.16
C VAL A 127 14.86 -17.72 12.86
N ALA A 128 13.86 -18.15 12.09
CA ALA A 128 13.47 -17.45 10.84
C ALA A 128 13.05 -16.00 11.08
N VAL A 129 12.25 -15.73 12.13
CA VAL A 129 11.88 -14.38 12.55
C VAL A 129 13.12 -13.59 12.95
N ALA A 130 14.02 -14.16 13.76
CA ALA A 130 15.25 -13.51 14.19
C ALA A 130 16.18 -13.16 13.01
N VAL A 131 16.31 -14.06 12.02
CA VAL A 131 17.07 -13.81 10.78
C VAL A 131 16.47 -12.65 10.00
N VAL A 132 15.14 -12.63 9.81
CA VAL A 132 14.47 -11.54 9.08
C VAL A 132 14.64 -10.20 9.81
N MET A 133 14.50 -10.19 11.14
CA MET A 133 14.74 -8.98 11.95
C MET A 133 16.19 -8.51 11.86
N GLY A 134 17.16 -9.43 11.92
CA GLY A 134 18.58 -9.12 11.77
C GLY A 134 18.91 -8.53 10.41
N LEU A 135 18.41 -9.11 9.32
CA LEU A 135 18.60 -8.59 7.96
C LEU A 135 17.99 -7.19 7.79
N ARG A 136 16.80 -6.95 8.34
CA ARG A 136 16.16 -5.63 8.27
C ARG A 136 16.91 -4.57 9.06
N SER A 137 17.36 -4.93 10.27
CA SER A 137 18.18 -4.03 11.10
C SER A 137 19.47 -3.67 10.36
N ALA A 138 20.15 -4.63 9.73
CA ALA A 138 21.34 -4.39 8.93
C ALA A 138 21.08 -3.49 7.70
N ALA A 139 19.87 -3.55 7.13
CA ALA A 139 19.44 -2.71 6.01
C ALA A 139 18.95 -1.32 6.44
N GLY A 140 19.00 -0.97 7.74
CA GLY A 140 18.48 0.30 8.26
C GLY A 140 16.96 0.43 8.18
N VAL A 141 16.24 -0.68 7.97
CA VAL A 141 14.77 -0.71 7.87
C VAL A 141 14.19 -0.95 9.27
N GLY A 142 14.05 0.13 10.04
CA GLY A 142 13.37 0.13 11.34
C GLY A 142 11.84 0.17 11.22
N PHE A 143 11.15 -0.19 12.31
CA PHE A 143 9.74 0.20 12.47
C PHE A 143 9.72 1.70 12.75
N GLY A 144 9.36 2.51 11.75
CA GLY A 144 9.30 3.97 11.90
C GLY A 144 8.28 4.34 12.99
N ALA A 145 8.78 4.84 14.12
CA ALA A 145 7.95 5.33 15.20
C ALA A 145 7.69 6.82 14.98
N ASP A 146 6.79 7.15 14.05
CA ASP A 146 6.29 8.51 13.92
C ASP A 146 5.05 8.68 14.81
N ASP A 147 5.22 9.50 15.83
CA ASP A 147 4.26 10.08 16.80
C ASP A 147 3.04 9.22 17.24
N PRO A 148 3.12 8.54 18.42
CA PRO A 148 2.02 7.77 19.00
C PRO A 148 0.94 8.62 19.70
N SER A 149 1.01 9.96 19.67
CA SER A 149 0.21 10.84 20.54
C SER A 149 -1.31 10.89 20.28
N GLY A 150 -1.84 10.15 19.28
CA GLY A 150 -3.28 9.99 19.01
C GLY A 150 -3.81 8.54 19.04
N ALA A 151 -3.04 7.58 19.56
CA ALA A 151 -3.07 6.18 19.14
C ALA A 151 -4.23 5.26 19.62
N SER A 152 -4.99 5.58 20.68
CA SER A 152 -5.99 4.62 21.21
C SER A 152 -7.36 4.70 20.51
N ALA A 153 -7.89 5.91 20.34
CA ALA A 153 -9.16 6.14 19.63
C ALA A 153 -9.03 5.84 18.13
N SER A 154 -7.84 6.07 17.54
CA SER A 154 -7.55 5.74 16.14
C SER A 154 -7.46 4.24 15.92
N LEU A 155 -6.88 3.45 16.84
CA LEU A 155 -6.73 2.00 16.68
C LEU A 155 -8.07 1.27 16.57
N LEU A 156 -9.01 1.56 17.48
CA LEU A 156 -10.34 0.96 17.44
C LEU A 156 -11.05 1.32 16.14
N ALA A 157 -10.94 2.57 15.71
CA ALA A 157 -11.61 3.05 14.51
C ALA A 157 -10.99 2.52 13.21
N ILE A 158 -9.66 2.39 13.14
CA ILE A 158 -8.94 1.72 12.05
C ILE A 158 -9.35 0.26 11.99
N SER A 159 -9.35 -0.45 13.12
CA SER A 159 -9.72 -1.87 13.19
C SER A 159 -11.18 -2.09 12.79
N ALA A 160 -12.09 -1.26 13.29
CA ALA A 160 -13.51 -1.31 12.93
C ALA A 160 -13.72 -1.01 11.44
N THR A 161 -12.98 -0.05 10.87
CA THR A 161 -13.02 0.26 9.44
C THR A 161 -12.53 -0.93 8.61
N HIS A 162 -11.42 -1.56 8.98
CA HIS A 162 -10.90 -2.74 8.32
C HIS A 162 -11.88 -3.94 8.41
N LEU A 163 -12.45 -4.19 9.59
CA LEU A 163 -13.46 -5.24 9.75
C LEU A 163 -14.69 -4.97 8.91
N ARG A 164 -15.21 -3.74 8.92
CA ARG A 164 -16.34 -3.31 8.07
C ARG A 164 -16.08 -3.58 6.60
N LEU A 165 -14.88 -3.26 6.10
CA LEU A 165 -14.53 -3.45 4.71
C LEU A 165 -14.54 -4.92 4.24
N LEU A 166 -14.49 -5.90 5.15
CA LEU A 166 -14.61 -7.31 4.79
C LEU A 166 -16.06 -7.73 4.45
N THR A 167 -17.08 -7.06 4.99
CA THR A 167 -18.50 -7.36 4.70
C THR A 167 -19.17 -6.29 3.86
N ILE A 168 -18.84 -5.02 4.10
CA ILE A 168 -19.37 -3.84 3.40
C ILE A 168 -18.17 -3.06 2.84
N PRO A 169 -17.65 -3.44 1.67
CA PRO A 169 -16.45 -2.82 1.09
C PRO A 169 -16.76 -1.49 0.38
N TRP A 170 -17.57 -0.60 0.97
CA TRP A 170 -17.86 0.73 0.41
C TRP A 170 -18.09 1.81 1.48
N PRO A 171 -17.54 3.03 1.33
CA PRO A 171 -16.63 3.44 0.26
C PRO A 171 -15.23 2.86 0.44
N LEU A 172 -14.58 2.62 -0.70
CA LEU A 172 -13.17 2.27 -0.84
C LEU A 172 -12.35 3.55 -1.08
N ASN A 173 -11.14 3.59 -0.55
CA ASN A 173 -10.24 4.72 -0.67
C ASN A 173 -8.77 4.25 -0.57
N ALA A 174 -7.92 4.70 -1.48
CA ALA A 174 -6.49 4.36 -1.45
C ALA A 174 -5.70 5.14 -0.38
N ALA A 175 -6.26 6.26 0.10
CA ALA A 175 -5.69 7.11 1.14
C ALA A 175 -6.79 7.63 2.09
N TYR A 176 -7.19 6.81 3.08
CA TYR A 176 -8.22 7.13 4.08
C TYR A 176 -7.86 8.31 4.99
N SER A 177 -8.64 9.40 4.95
CA SER A 177 -8.47 10.53 5.87
C SER A 177 -8.94 10.23 7.30
N ALA A 178 -8.62 11.12 8.24
CA ALA A 178 -9.06 10.98 9.63
C ALA A 178 -10.59 10.93 9.75
N ALA A 179 -11.31 11.73 8.94
CA ALA A 179 -12.77 11.73 8.89
C ALA A 179 -13.34 10.38 8.41
N ALA A 180 -12.64 9.70 7.49
CA ALA A 180 -13.04 8.37 7.00
C ALA A 180 -12.85 7.26 8.05
N LEU A 181 -12.15 7.56 9.16
CA LEU A 181 -11.90 6.66 10.28
C LEU A 181 -12.74 7.02 11.51
N LEU A 182 -13.91 7.64 11.33
CA LEU A 182 -14.86 7.84 12.41
C LEU A 182 -15.69 6.56 12.65
N LEU A 183 -15.99 6.27 13.93
CA LEU A 183 -16.86 5.17 14.35
C LEU A 183 -18.35 5.48 14.08
N THR A 184 -18.68 5.71 12.81
CA THR A 184 -20.06 5.94 12.35
C THR A 184 -20.88 4.65 12.43
N ALA A 185 -22.21 4.77 12.44
CA ALA A 185 -23.11 3.61 12.49
C ALA A 185 -22.84 2.58 11.37
N PRO A 186 -22.60 2.96 10.09
CA PRO A 186 -22.23 1.99 9.05
C PRO A 186 -20.93 1.24 9.34
N VAL A 187 -19.96 1.90 10.00
CA VAL A 187 -18.70 1.27 10.40
C VAL A 187 -18.92 0.23 11.47
N LEU A 188 -19.67 0.58 12.52
CA LEU A 188 -19.99 -0.34 13.61
C LEU A 188 -20.83 -1.53 13.13
N LEU A 189 -21.84 -1.29 12.27
CA LEU A 189 -22.69 -2.35 11.73
C LEU A 189 -21.91 -3.32 10.83
N GLY A 190 -21.05 -2.82 9.94
CA GLY A 190 -20.19 -3.67 9.12
C GLY A 190 -19.17 -4.45 9.95
N ALA A 191 -18.53 -3.80 10.93
CA ALA A 191 -17.61 -4.49 11.84
C ALA A 191 -18.32 -5.60 12.63
N ALA A 192 -19.51 -5.32 13.16
CA ALA A 192 -20.34 -6.29 13.86
C ALA A 192 -20.78 -7.44 12.94
N ALA A 193 -21.12 -7.17 11.68
CA ALA A 193 -21.45 -8.20 10.70
C ALA A 193 -20.25 -9.13 10.45
N THR A 194 -19.04 -8.58 10.29
CA THR A 194 -17.81 -9.35 10.12
C THR A 194 -17.53 -10.23 11.34
N VAL A 195 -17.61 -9.66 12.55
CA VAL A 195 -17.45 -10.42 13.80
C VAL A 195 -18.52 -11.52 13.92
N GLY A 196 -19.76 -11.23 13.54
CA GLY A 196 -20.86 -12.20 13.52
C GLY A 196 -20.60 -13.37 12.57
N VAL A 197 -20.06 -13.11 11.38
CA VAL A 197 -19.64 -14.15 10.42
C VAL A 197 -18.54 -15.03 11.03
N LEU A 198 -17.49 -14.41 11.58
CA LEU A 198 -16.36 -15.13 12.19
C LEU A 198 -16.82 -15.98 13.39
N ALA A 199 -17.63 -15.41 14.28
CA ALA A 199 -18.18 -16.10 15.45
C ALA A 199 -19.10 -17.26 15.05
N SER A 200 -19.96 -17.05 14.03
CA SER A 200 -20.85 -18.08 13.51
C SER A 200 -20.07 -19.26 12.93
N ALA A 201 -19.00 -18.99 12.17
CA ALA A 201 -18.15 -20.05 11.62
C ALA A 201 -17.36 -20.77 12.73
N ALA A 202 -16.80 -20.03 13.70
CA ALA A 202 -16.03 -20.60 14.81
C ALA A 202 -16.87 -21.42 15.80
N GLY A 203 -18.16 -21.08 15.96
CA GLY A 203 -19.12 -21.74 16.83
C GLY A 203 -19.77 -23.01 16.25
N MET A 204 -19.46 -23.39 15.00
CA MET A 204 -20.08 -24.55 14.37
C MET A 204 -19.71 -25.86 15.08
N ARG A 205 -20.72 -26.73 15.30
CA ARG A 205 -20.56 -28.08 15.84
C ARG A 205 -20.44 -29.14 14.73
N SER A 206 -19.54 -28.93 13.78
CA SER A 206 -19.34 -29.84 12.62
C SER A 206 -17.86 -30.20 12.43
N SER A 207 -17.56 -31.08 11.47
CA SER A 207 -16.18 -31.37 11.04
C SER A 207 -15.42 -30.12 10.59
N ALA A 208 -16.13 -29.09 10.12
CA ALA A 208 -15.56 -27.81 9.71
C ALA A 208 -15.22 -26.84 10.86
N ARG A 209 -15.47 -27.22 12.13
CA ARG A 209 -15.24 -26.35 13.31
C ARG A 209 -13.80 -25.86 13.44
N GLY A 210 -12.84 -26.73 13.08
CA GLY A 210 -11.42 -26.39 13.11
C GLY A 210 -11.08 -25.29 12.12
N LEU A 211 -11.59 -25.39 10.89
CA LEU A 211 -11.43 -24.36 9.87
C LEU A 211 -12.11 -23.04 10.28
N GLY A 212 -13.32 -23.08 10.82
CA GLY A 212 -14.03 -21.87 11.26
C GLY A 212 -13.29 -21.10 12.36
N ARG A 213 -12.77 -21.80 13.38
CA ARG A 213 -11.96 -21.19 14.45
C ARG A 213 -10.65 -20.61 13.90
N ALA A 214 -9.99 -21.36 13.05
CA ALA A 214 -8.74 -20.92 12.47
C ALA A 214 -8.90 -19.73 11.53
N ALA A 215 -9.97 -19.70 10.75
CA ALA A 215 -10.37 -18.57 9.91
C ALA A 215 -10.57 -17.29 10.74
N ALA A 216 -11.22 -17.40 11.91
CA ALA A 216 -11.36 -16.28 12.85
C ALA A 216 -10.01 -15.82 13.41
N VAL A 217 -9.18 -16.74 13.90
CA VAL A 217 -7.82 -16.41 14.39
C VAL A 217 -6.98 -15.76 13.30
N TRP A 218 -7.00 -16.30 12.09
CA TRP A 218 -6.28 -15.76 10.94
C TRP A 218 -6.66 -14.31 10.66
N THR A 219 -7.97 -14.06 10.54
CA THR A 219 -8.48 -12.71 10.23
C THR A 219 -8.06 -11.72 11.31
N LEU A 220 -8.28 -12.07 12.58
CA LEU A 220 -8.01 -11.16 13.70
C LEU A 220 -6.52 -10.95 13.93
N ALA A 221 -5.69 -12.01 13.83
CA ALA A 221 -4.25 -11.91 14.03
C ALA A 221 -3.58 -11.05 12.97
N PHE A 222 -3.91 -11.23 11.69
CA PHE A 222 -3.30 -10.43 10.62
C PHE A 222 -3.86 -9.01 10.50
N LEU A 223 -4.91 -8.65 11.26
CA LEU A 223 -5.33 -7.26 11.43
C LEU A 223 -4.44 -6.51 12.43
N ILE A 224 -3.73 -7.20 13.34
CA ILE A 224 -2.90 -6.57 14.38
C ILE A 224 -1.80 -5.67 13.78
N PRO A 225 -1.01 -6.09 12.77
CA PRO A 225 0.04 -5.23 12.20
C PRO A 225 -0.50 -3.99 11.48
N VAL A 226 -1.79 -4.00 11.10
CA VAL A 226 -2.42 -2.96 10.28
C VAL A 226 -3.50 -2.17 11.03
N SER A 227 -3.59 -2.35 12.35
CA SER A 227 -4.58 -1.70 13.22
C SER A 227 -4.16 -0.28 13.67
N GLY A 228 -2.99 0.19 13.25
CA GLY A 228 -2.39 1.45 13.73
C GLY A 228 -1.50 1.29 14.96
N LEU A 229 -1.36 0.07 15.51
CA LEU A 229 -0.48 -0.24 16.66
C LEU A 229 0.98 0.19 16.47
N PHE A 230 1.46 0.16 15.22
CA PHE A 230 2.87 0.37 14.91
C PHE A 230 3.17 1.72 14.25
N GLY A 231 2.18 2.62 14.16
CA GLY A 231 2.34 3.93 13.51
C GLY A 231 2.66 3.80 12.02
N VAL A 232 1.65 3.89 11.15
CA VAL A 232 1.89 3.89 9.69
C VAL A 232 1.95 5.33 9.21
N SER A 233 3.12 5.77 8.73
CA SER A 233 3.30 7.10 8.17
C SER A 233 2.47 7.29 6.87
N GLY A 234 1.92 8.49 6.68
CA GLY A 234 1.24 8.91 5.45
C GLY A 234 -0.25 8.54 5.33
N SER A 235 -0.66 7.30 5.60
CA SER A 235 -2.09 6.92 5.60
C SER A 235 -2.44 5.95 6.74
N PRO A 236 -3.40 6.30 7.62
CA PRO A 236 -3.76 5.48 8.77
C PRO A 236 -4.49 4.18 8.43
N ALA A 237 -5.04 4.07 7.21
CA ALA A 237 -5.63 2.84 6.67
C ALA A 237 -5.49 2.78 5.15
N ALA A 238 -5.53 1.57 4.58
CA ALA A 238 -5.55 1.30 3.15
C ALA A 238 -6.21 -0.06 2.88
N GLU A 239 -6.86 -0.22 1.73
CA GLU A 239 -7.57 -1.46 1.39
C GLU A 239 -6.60 -2.63 1.23
N ARG A 240 -5.41 -2.37 0.67
CA ARG A 240 -4.34 -3.36 0.49
C ARG A 240 -3.96 -4.11 1.76
N PHE A 241 -4.16 -3.50 2.93
CA PHE A 241 -3.89 -4.12 4.23
C PHE A 241 -4.81 -5.31 4.53
N LEU A 242 -5.94 -5.42 3.85
CA LEU A 242 -6.90 -6.51 4.01
C LEU A 242 -6.61 -7.73 3.14
N TYR A 243 -5.62 -7.68 2.25
CA TYR A 243 -5.36 -8.76 1.30
C TYR A 243 -5.09 -10.10 2.00
N LEU A 244 -4.20 -10.14 3.00
CA LEU A 244 -3.95 -11.36 3.80
C LEU A 244 -5.03 -11.63 4.86
N PRO A 245 -5.51 -10.65 5.66
CA PRO A 245 -6.60 -10.88 6.62
C PRO A 245 -7.87 -11.45 5.99
N SER A 246 -8.24 -10.99 4.79
CA SER A 246 -9.46 -11.42 4.10
C SER A 246 -9.49 -12.91 3.75
N VAL A 247 -8.33 -13.59 3.68
CA VAL A 247 -8.26 -15.05 3.51
C VAL A 247 -9.07 -15.74 4.60
N GLY A 248 -8.86 -15.36 5.87
CA GLY A 248 -9.56 -15.94 7.00
C GLY A 248 -11.07 -15.69 6.90
N PHE A 249 -11.46 -14.46 6.57
CA PHE A 249 -12.86 -14.11 6.38
C PHE A 249 -13.52 -14.94 5.27
N CYS A 250 -12.85 -15.09 4.13
CA CYS A 250 -13.36 -15.89 3.01
C CYS A 250 -13.50 -17.38 3.37
N LEU A 251 -12.55 -17.93 4.14
CA LEU A 251 -12.64 -19.29 4.66
C LEU A 251 -13.82 -19.45 5.64
N ALA A 252 -14.06 -18.47 6.52
CA ALA A 252 -15.21 -18.46 7.42
C ALA A 252 -16.54 -18.44 6.64
N VAL A 253 -16.66 -17.59 5.61
CA VAL A 253 -17.83 -17.58 4.72
C VAL A 253 -17.98 -18.92 4.00
N GLY A 254 -16.89 -19.51 3.52
CA GLY A 254 -16.89 -20.85 2.91
C GLY A 254 -17.49 -21.92 3.83
N VAL A 255 -17.14 -21.90 5.11
CA VAL A 255 -17.71 -22.79 6.15
C VAL A 255 -19.22 -22.59 6.29
N LEU A 256 -19.71 -21.35 6.28
CA LEU A 256 -21.14 -21.04 6.37
C LEU A 256 -21.90 -21.43 5.09
N VAL A 257 -21.33 -21.17 3.91
CA VAL A 257 -21.88 -21.58 2.61
C VAL A 257 -22.00 -23.10 2.54
N ASP A 258 -21.01 -23.82 3.04
CA ASP A 258 -21.00 -25.28 3.05
C ASP A 258 -22.10 -25.86 3.96
N ARG A 259 -22.31 -25.24 5.13
CA ARG A 259 -23.40 -25.59 6.04
C ARG A 259 -24.75 -25.39 5.34
N LEU A 260 -24.92 -24.25 4.69
CA LEU A 260 -26.13 -23.91 3.96
C LEU A 260 -26.36 -24.87 2.78
N ALA A 261 -25.33 -25.26 2.05
CA ALA A 261 -25.41 -26.21 0.95
C ALA A 261 -25.89 -27.61 1.42
N ARG A 262 -25.55 -27.99 2.65
CA ARG A 262 -25.93 -29.27 3.27
C ARG A 262 -27.19 -29.22 4.13
N THR A 263 -27.88 -28.08 4.21
CA THR A 263 -29.14 -28.01 4.95
C THR A 263 -30.18 -28.95 4.35
N SER A 264 -30.96 -29.61 5.21
CA SER A 264 -32.07 -30.47 4.79
C SER A 264 -33.28 -29.68 4.28
N VAL A 265 -33.33 -28.36 4.52
CA VAL A 265 -34.43 -27.48 4.14
C VAL A 265 -34.23 -26.93 2.72
N PRO A 266 -34.95 -27.43 1.69
CA PRO A 266 -34.63 -27.09 0.29
C PRO A 266 -34.88 -25.63 -0.07
N ALA A 267 -35.87 -24.99 0.56
CA ALA A 267 -36.14 -23.56 0.39
C ALA A 267 -34.99 -22.70 0.91
N ALA A 268 -34.53 -22.95 2.15
CA ALA A 268 -33.38 -22.26 2.73
C ALA A 268 -32.12 -22.45 1.89
N ARG A 269 -31.87 -23.67 1.40
CA ARG A 269 -30.74 -23.96 0.50
C ARG A 269 -30.78 -23.12 -0.77
N ARG A 270 -31.92 -23.10 -1.48
CA ARG A 270 -32.08 -22.37 -2.75
C ARG A 270 -31.96 -20.86 -2.53
N ILE A 271 -32.67 -20.32 -1.54
CA ILE A 271 -32.66 -18.88 -1.24
C ILE A 271 -31.25 -18.44 -0.82
N GLY A 272 -30.62 -19.17 0.09
CA GLY A 272 -29.31 -18.78 0.60
C GLY A 272 -28.20 -18.91 -0.46
N LEU A 273 -28.18 -19.98 -1.27
CA LEU A 273 -27.19 -20.13 -2.34
C LEU A 273 -27.44 -19.11 -3.46
N GLY A 274 -28.70 -18.80 -3.77
CA GLY A 274 -29.08 -17.74 -4.69
C GLY A 274 -28.61 -16.36 -4.20
N ALA A 275 -28.82 -16.04 -2.92
CA ALA A 275 -28.33 -14.81 -2.30
C ALA A 275 -26.79 -14.74 -2.30
N GLY A 276 -26.12 -15.85 -2.02
CA GLY A 276 -24.66 -15.94 -2.10
C GLY A 276 -24.12 -15.71 -3.52
N ALA A 277 -24.76 -16.28 -4.53
CA ALA A 277 -24.40 -16.05 -5.94
C ALA A 277 -24.63 -14.59 -6.35
N ALA A 278 -25.76 -14.00 -5.95
CA ALA A 278 -26.05 -12.59 -6.19
C ALA A 278 -25.00 -11.68 -5.52
N LEU A 279 -24.59 -11.99 -4.28
CA LEU A 279 -23.54 -11.26 -3.58
C LEU A 279 -22.20 -11.34 -4.34
N VAL A 280 -21.81 -12.51 -4.85
CA VAL A 280 -20.59 -12.66 -5.67
C VAL A 280 -20.67 -11.79 -6.92
N VAL A 281 -21.82 -11.74 -7.60
CA VAL A 281 -22.01 -10.86 -8.77
C VAL A 281 -21.90 -9.38 -8.39
N LEU A 282 -22.50 -8.96 -7.29
CA LEU A 282 -22.42 -7.58 -6.79
C LEU A 282 -20.98 -7.19 -6.43
N LEU A 283 -20.25 -8.07 -5.74
CA LEU A 283 -18.85 -7.85 -5.40
C LEU A 283 -17.96 -7.82 -6.66
N ALA A 284 -18.22 -8.69 -7.64
CA ALA A 284 -17.50 -8.67 -8.92
C ALA A 284 -17.73 -7.36 -9.70
N ALA A 285 -18.98 -6.89 -9.79
CA ALA A 285 -19.30 -5.59 -10.39
C ALA A 285 -18.62 -4.44 -9.64
N GLY A 286 -18.56 -4.56 -8.31
CA GLY A 286 -17.83 -3.67 -7.44
C GLY A 286 -16.33 -3.62 -7.72
N THR A 287 -15.72 -4.79 -7.87
CA THR A 287 -14.30 -4.97 -8.22
C THR A 287 -13.99 -4.38 -9.58
N VAL A 288 -14.85 -4.56 -10.59
CA VAL A 288 -14.67 -3.94 -11.91
C VAL A 288 -14.76 -2.42 -11.82
N THR A 289 -15.74 -1.88 -11.10
CA THR A 289 -15.89 -0.44 -10.91
C THR A 289 -14.66 0.14 -10.18
N ARG A 290 -14.18 -0.55 -9.14
CA ARG A 290 -12.99 -0.13 -8.41
C ARG A 290 -11.74 -0.22 -9.29
N ALA A 291 -11.60 -1.26 -10.13
CA ALA A 291 -10.46 -1.42 -11.03
C ALA A 291 -10.35 -0.29 -12.06
N ARG A 292 -11.48 0.25 -12.54
CA ARG A 292 -11.50 1.42 -13.44
C ARG A 292 -10.92 2.68 -12.79
N ILE A 293 -11.06 2.84 -11.48
CA ILE A 293 -10.45 3.99 -10.77
C ILE A 293 -8.92 3.94 -10.86
N TRP A 294 -8.35 2.74 -10.87
CA TRP A 294 -6.91 2.49 -10.95
C TRP A 294 -6.35 2.46 -12.39
N GLU A 295 -7.17 2.78 -13.40
CA GLU A 295 -6.74 2.76 -14.81
C GLU A 295 -5.76 3.90 -15.14
N SER A 296 -5.88 5.03 -14.44
CA SER A 296 -4.98 6.18 -14.59
C SER A 296 -4.75 6.90 -13.26
N ASP A 297 -3.62 7.58 -13.14
CA ASP A 297 -3.33 8.42 -11.97
C ASP A 297 -4.37 9.54 -11.82
N LEU A 298 -4.87 10.08 -12.94
CA LEU A 298 -5.89 11.13 -12.94
C LEU A 298 -7.20 10.64 -12.30
N THR A 299 -7.71 9.48 -12.74
CA THR A 299 -8.93 8.89 -12.17
C THR A 299 -8.74 8.49 -10.70
N LEU A 300 -7.56 7.99 -10.35
CA LEU A 300 -7.22 7.61 -8.98
C LEU A 300 -7.19 8.83 -8.05
N TYR A 301 -6.43 9.87 -8.40
CA TYR A 301 -6.32 11.06 -7.54
C TYR A 301 -7.60 11.90 -7.54
N ALA A 302 -8.41 11.88 -8.60
CA ALA A 302 -9.75 12.46 -8.58
C ALA A 302 -10.67 11.72 -7.59
N ASP A 303 -10.63 10.39 -7.56
CA ASP A 303 -11.39 9.59 -6.60
C ASP A 303 -10.93 9.84 -5.15
N ILE A 304 -9.61 9.89 -4.91
CA ILE A 304 -9.05 10.18 -3.58
C ILE A 304 -9.42 11.60 -3.15
N ALA A 305 -9.29 12.61 -4.01
CA ALA A 305 -9.66 13.99 -3.69
C ALA A 305 -11.16 14.13 -3.37
N ARG A 306 -12.01 13.30 -3.99
CA ARG A 306 -13.45 13.25 -3.71
C ARG A 306 -13.79 12.52 -2.40
N THR A 307 -13.12 11.40 -2.13
CA THR A 307 -13.39 10.54 -0.96
C THR A 307 -12.60 10.93 0.29
N SER A 308 -11.58 11.75 0.14
CA SER A 308 -10.76 12.35 1.20
C SER A 308 -10.41 13.79 0.82
N PRO A 309 -11.41 14.69 0.82
CA PRO A 309 -11.24 16.07 0.37
C PRO A 309 -10.36 16.93 1.28
N ASP A 310 -10.04 16.42 2.46
CA ASP A 310 -9.17 17.01 3.48
C ASP A 310 -7.70 16.62 3.32
N ARG A 311 -7.32 15.88 2.27
CA ARG A 311 -5.92 15.48 2.03
C ARG A 311 -5.16 16.42 1.08
N PRO A 312 -4.19 17.21 1.57
CA PRO A 312 -3.37 18.07 0.71
C PRO A 312 -2.64 17.28 -0.38
N LEU A 313 -2.07 16.11 -0.04
CA LEU A 313 -1.34 15.26 -0.99
C LEU A 313 -2.22 14.80 -2.16
N ALA A 314 -3.50 14.52 -1.92
CA ALA A 314 -4.41 14.07 -2.96
C ALA A 314 -4.68 15.19 -3.98
N HIS A 315 -4.93 16.41 -3.51
CA HIS A 315 -5.13 17.58 -4.38
C HIS A 315 -3.85 17.98 -5.10
N ASN A 316 -2.68 17.88 -4.46
CA ASN A 316 -1.39 18.11 -5.11
C ASN A 316 -1.19 17.14 -6.28
N ASN A 317 -1.38 15.85 -6.05
CA ASN A 317 -1.16 14.85 -7.10
C ASN A 317 -2.23 14.95 -8.20
N LEU A 318 -3.48 15.25 -7.85
CA LEU A 318 -4.52 15.56 -8.83
C LEU A 318 -4.12 16.76 -9.71
N GLY A 319 -3.59 17.83 -9.11
CA GLY A 319 -3.09 18.99 -9.84
C GLY A 319 -1.94 18.63 -10.77
N LEU A 320 -1.03 17.75 -10.34
CA LEU A 320 0.07 17.27 -11.17
C LEU A 320 -0.44 16.48 -12.38
N GLU A 321 -1.46 15.63 -12.21
CA GLU A 321 -2.05 14.90 -13.33
C GLU A 321 -2.80 15.83 -14.30
N TYR A 322 -3.52 16.84 -13.79
CA TYR A 322 -4.10 17.87 -14.66
C TYR A 322 -3.01 18.63 -15.43
N HIS A 323 -1.91 18.99 -14.77
CA HIS A 323 -0.78 19.66 -15.42
C HIS A 323 -0.18 18.82 -16.56
N ARG A 324 0.04 17.52 -16.32
CA ARG A 324 0.53 16.57 -17.34
C ARG A 324 -0.45 16.41 -18.51
N ALA A 325 -1.75 16.49 -18.23
CA ALA A 325 -2.80 16.48 -19.25
C ALA A 325 -2.96 17.81 -20.00
N GLY A 326 -2.13 18.84 -19.73
CA GLY A 326 -2.26 20.18 -20.33
C GLY A 326 -3.39 21.03 -19.78
N ARG A 327 -4.09 20.54 -18.74
CA ARG A 327 -5.24 21.17 -18.08
C ARG A 327 -4.76 22.10 -16.97
N HIS A 328 -4.07 23.16 -17.36
CA HIS A 328 -3.31 23.99 -16.43
C HIS A 328 -4.18 24.77 -15.45
N ASP A 329 -5.38 25.21 -15.84
CA ASP A 329 -6.28 25.92 -14.93
C ASP A 329 -6.85 24.99 -13.85
N GLU A 330 -7.26 23.77 -14.22
CA GLU A 330 -7.67 22.77 -13.22
C GLU A 330 -6.50 22.33 -12.32
N ALA A 331 -5.28 22.30 -12.85
CA ALA A 331 -4.08 22.05 -12.07
C ALA A 331 -3.89 23.12 -11.00
N LEU A 332 -3.99 24.41 -11.37
CA LEU A 332 -3.89 25.53 -10.42
C LEU A 332 -4.95 25.44 -9.33
N ALA A 333 -6.21 25.18 -9.68
CA ALA A 333 -7.28 25.03 -8.70
C ALA A 333 -7.01 23.89 -7.70
N ALA A 334 -6.47 22.76 -8.18
CA ALA A 334 -6.11 21.64 -7.33
C ALA A 334 -4.90 21.96 -6.42
N PHE A 335 -3.86 22.63 -6.94
CA PHE A 335 -2.74 23.09 -6.11
C PHE A 335 -3.17 24.11 -5.06
N ASP A 336 -4.01 25.08 -5.42
CA ASP A 336 -4.56 26.07 -4.50
C ASP A 336 -5.37 25.39 -3.38
N ARG A 337 -6.11 24.33 -3.72
CA ARG A 337 -6.80 23.52 -2.71
C ARG A 337 -5.84 22.79 -1.77
N ALA A 338 -4.75 22.22 -2.29
CA ALA A 338 -3.72 21.59 -1.47
C ALA A 338 -3.04 22.59 -0.52
N ILE A 339 -2.71 23.78 -1.00
CA ILE A 339 -2.13 24.89 -0.22
C ILE A 339 -3.11 25.34 0.88
N ALA A 340 -4.39 25.50 0.54
CA ALA A 340 -5.40 25.90 1.52
C ALA A 340 -5.58 24.86 2.66
N LEU A 341 -5.40 23.57 2.36
CA LEU A 341 -5.47 22.50 3.36
C LEU A 341 -4.20 22.38 4.21
N ASN A 342 -3.04 22.65 3.63
CA ASN A 342 -1.78 22.70 4.35
C ASN A 342 -0.86 23.80 3.79
N PRO A 343 -0.88 25.01 4.40
CA PRO A 343 -0.07 26.14 3.95
C PRO A 343 1.44 25.94 4.08
N THR A 344 1.91 24.98 4.89
CA THR A 344 3.34 24.69 5.04
C THR A 344 3.83 23.59 4.10
N TYR A 345 2.96 23.08 3.22
CA TYR A 345 3.33 22.04 2.27
C TYR A 345 4.00 22.64 1.03
N ALA A 346 5.34 22.56 0.97
CA ALA A 346 6.15 23.20 -0.08
C ALA A 346 5.88 22.68 -1.51
N LEU A 347 5.57 21.39 -1.69
CA LEU A 347 5.43 20.76 -3.02
C LEU A 347 4.31 21.39 -3.88
N PRO A 348 3.09 21.63 -3.37
CA PRO A 348 2.05 22.35 -4.10
C PRO A 348 2.48 23.71 -4.64
N HIS A 349 3.26 24.49 -3.89
CA HIS A 349 3.76 25.79 -4.34
C HIS A 349 4.68 25.65 -5.55
N THR A 350 5.57 24.66 -5.53
CA THR A 350 6.44 24.35 -6.68
C THR A 350 5.63 23.91 -7.90
N ASN A 351 4.70 22.98 -7.73
CA ASN A 351 3.91 22.47 -8.86
C ASN A 351 3.00 23.57 -9.45
N ARG A 352 2.47 24.45 -8.59
CA ARG A 352 1.77 25.67 -9.00
C ARG A 352 2.68 26.60 -9.81
N GLY A 353 3.92 26.80 -9.37
CA GLY A 353 4.92 27.59 -10.10
C GLY A 353 5.19 27.02 -11.50
N LEU A 354 5.33 25.71 -11.63
CA LEU A 354 5.50 25.04 -12.93
C LEU A 354 4.29 25.23 -13.85
N ALA A 355 3.07 25.11 -13.32
CA ALA A 355 1.85 25.36 -14.09
C ALA A 355 1.72 26.82 -14.55
N LEU A 356 2.04 27.78 -13.68
CA LEU A 356 2.05 29.21 -14.02
C LEU A 356 3.09 29.54 -15.09
N ALA A 357 4.27 28.94 -15.01
CA ALA A 357 5.32 29.12 -16.02
C ALA A 357 4.88 28.63 -17.40
N ARG A 358 4.16 27.49 -17.47
CA ARG A 358 3.57 26.98 -18.72
C ARG A 358 2.52 27.91 -19.30
N LEU A 359 1.78 28.62 -18.45
CA LEU A 359 0.81 29.65 -18.85
C LEU A 359 1.45 31.00 -19.19
N GLY A 360 2.79 31.13 -19.15
CA GLY A 360 3.50 32.39 -19.37
C GLY A 360 3.38 33.40 -18.23
N ARG A 361 2.80 33.01 -17.09
CA ARG A 361 2.64 33.85 -15.89
C ARG A 361 3.90 33.83 -15.04
N ILE A 362 5.03 34.21 -15.65
CA ILE A 362 6.38 34.08 -15.09
C ILE A 362 6.53 34.78 -13.72
N PRO A 363 6.06 36.03 -13.50
CA PRO A 363 6.20 36.68 -12.19
C PRO A 363 5.47 35.94 -11.06
N GLU A 364 4.35 35.29 -11.37
CA GLU A 364 3.59 34.52 -10.39
C GLU A 364 4.23 33.16 -10.13
N ALA A 365 4.85 32.56 -11.16
CA ALA A 365 5.61 31.34 -11.03
C ALA A 365 6.81 31.53 -10.08
N VAL A 366 7.57 32.60 -10.26
CA VAL A 366 8.71 32.96 -9.39
C VAL A 366 8.26 33.09 -7.93
N ARG A 367 7.19 33.86 -7.65
CA ARG A 367 6.65 33.98 -6.29
C ARG A 367 6.27 32.64 -5.66
N ALA A 368 5.67 31.75 -6.46
CA ALA A 368 5.31 30.42 -5.97
C ALA A 368 6.55 29.56 -5.64
N PHE A 369 7.61 29.65 -6.44
CA PHE A 369 8.87 28.98 -6.16
C PHE A 369 9.60 29.58 -4.94
N GLU A 370 9.57 30.91 -4.76
CA GLU A 370 10.12 31.58 -3.58
C GLU A 370 9.48 31.05 -2.30
N THR A 371 8.14 31.01 -2.26
CA THR A 371 7.41 30.43 -1.11
C THR A 371 7.78 28.96 -0.86
N ALA A 372 7.96 28.15 -1.90
CA ALA A 372 8.37 26.76 -1.73
C ALA A 372 9.76 26.64 -1.06
N VAL A 373 10.72 27.49 -1.46
CA VAL A 373 12.06 27.54 -0.89
C VAL A 373 12.04 28.10 0.55
N GLU A 374 11.16 29.05 0.85
CA GLU A 374 10.98 29.55 2.23
C GLU A 374 10.46 28.46 3.17
N LEU A 375 9.53 27.61 2.69
CA LEU A 375 8.95 26.52 3.45
C LEU A 375 9.91 25.33 3.68
N ASP A 376 10.78 25.05 2.71
CA ASP A 376 11.77 23.97 2.79
C ASP A 376 13.13 24.41 2.19
N PRO A 377 13.90 25.24 2.95
CA PRO A 377 15.13 25.86 2.44
C PRO A 377 16.29 24.87 2.26
N ALA A 378 16.19 23.69 2.86
CA ALA A 378 17.20 22.64 2.79
C ALA A 378 17.09 21.79 1.52
N ASN A 379 15.97 21.88 0.80
CA ASN A 379 15.73 21.06 -0.38
C ASN A 379 16.32 21.68 -1.65
N PRO A 380 17.41 21.10 -2.19
CA PRO A 380 18.08 21.66 -3.36
C PRO A 380 17.19 21.64 -4.61
N GLY A 381 16.26 20.69 -4.72
CA GLY A 381 15.33 20.60 -5.83
C GLY A 381 14.41 21.81 -5.96
N LEU A 382 14.00 22.41 -4.83
CA LEU A 382 13.17 23.62 -4.83
C LEU A 382 13.96 24.83 -5.34
N ARG A 383 15.25 24.93 -4.98
CA ARG A 383 16.15 25.98 -5.47
C ARG A 383 16.40 25.88 -6.97
N LEU A 384 16.51 24.67 -7.52
CA LEU A 384 16.61 24.48 -8.97
C LEU A 384 15.37 25.01 -9.71
N ASN A 385 14.18 24.77 -9.17
CA ASN A 385 12.94 25.28 -9.74
C ASN A 385 12.85 26.81 -9.64
N LEU A 386 13.25 27.39 -8.51
CA LEU A 386 13.35 28.85 -8.38
C LEU A 386 14.37 29.45 -9.36
N GLY A 387 15.55 28.85 -9.50
CA GLY A 387 16.56 29.25 -10.47
C GLY A 387 16.03 29.22 -11.91
N ASN A 388 15.31 28.15 -12.28
CA ASN A 388 14.63 28.07 -13.58
C ASN A 388 13.58 29.17 -13.76
N GLY A 389 12.83 29.49 -12.70
CA GLY A 389 11.87 30.60 -12.68
C GLY A 389 12.53 31.95 -12.94
N TYR A 390 13.63 32.26 -12.22
CA TYR A 390 14.39 33.49 -12.43
C TYR A 390 15.02 33.57 -13.82
N ARG A 391 15.55 32.45 -14.34
CA ARG A 391 16.10 32.38 -15.70
C ARG A 391 15.03 32.69 -16.74
N ALA A 392 13.83 32.12 -16.60
CA ALA A 392 12.68 32.42 -17.45
C ALA A 392 12.22 33.90 -17.33
N ALA A 393 12.37 34.50 -16.15
CA ALA A 393 12.12 35.93 -15.93
C ALA A 393 13.24 36.86 -16.43
N ARG A 394 14.31 36.31 -17.03
CA ARG A 394 15.54 37.02 -17.41
C ARG A 394 16.30 37.67 -16.24
N ASN A 395 16.00 37.26 -15.00
CA ASN A 395 16.80 37.58 -13.83
C ASN A 395 17.94 36.56 -13.71
N LEU A 396 18.97 36.72 -14.54
CA LEU A 396 20.05 35.74 -14.66
C LEU A 396 20.93 35.69 -13.41
N ASP A 397 21.17 36.82 -12.74
CA ASP A 397 21.93 36.86 -11.49
C ASP A 397 21.19 36.13 -10.35
N GLY A 398 19.87 36.33 -10.25
CA GLY A 398 19.03 35.57 -9.31
C GLY A 398 19.05 34.07 -9.60
N ALA A 399 19.01 33.68 -10.87
CA ALA A 399 19.07 32.28 -11.29
C ALA A 399 20.41 31.62 -10.90
N ILE A 400 21.52 32.28 -11.21
CA ILE A 400 22.88 31.85 -10.87
C ILE A 400 23.01 31.63 -9.36
N ALA A 401 22.57 32.58 -8.53
CA ALA A 401 22.66 32.46 -7.07
C ALA A 401 21.93 31.22 -6.52
N GLN A 402 20.75 30.88 -7.08
CA GLN A 402 20.02 29.68 -6.66
C GLN A 402 20.69 28.40 -7.13
N TYR A 403 21.20 28.38 -8.37
CA TYR A 403 21.92 27.22 -8.90
C TYR A 403 23.26 26.98 -8.17
N GLU A 404 24.01 28.03 -7.82
CA GLU A 404 25.23 27.91 -7.00
C GLU A 404 24.92 27.27 -5.64
N THR A 405 23.85 27.72 -4.98
CA THR A 405 23.42 27.15 -3.69
C THR A 405 23.02 25.68 -3.85
N ALA A 406 22.29 25.32 -4.90
CA ALA A 406 21.93 23.93 -5.18
C ALA A 406 23.15 23.06 -5.53
N ALA A 407 24.11 23.59 -6.29
CA ALA A 407 25.34 22.91 -6.67
C ALA A 407 26.25 22.65 -5.45
N ALA A 408 26.29 23.58 -4.50
CA ALA A 408 27.01 23.40 -3.23
C ALA A 408 26.40 22.26 -2.39
N ALA A 409 25.07 22.13 -2.37
CA ALA A 409 24.38 21.03 -1.70
C ALA A 409 24.51 19.69 -2.43
N LEU A 410 24.65 19.72 -3.76
CA LEU A 410 24.73 18.54 -4.63
C LEU A 410 25.98 18.57 -5.53
N PRO A 411 27.21 18.49 -4.96
CA PRO A 411 28.43 18.71 -5.72
C PRO A 411 28.67 17.68 -6.84
N ALA A 412 28.10 16.47 -6.71
CA ALA A 412 28.22 15.40 -7.70
C ALA A 412 27.11 15.39 -8.77
N ALA A 413 26.11 16.28 -8.68
CA ALA A 413 24.96 16.29 -9.59
C ALA A 413 25.29 17.07 -10.88
N ALA A 414 25.63 16.34 -11.95
CA ALA A 414 26.10 16.94 -13.21
C ALA A 414 25.05 17.81 -13.92
N ASP A 415 23.77 17.47 -13.76
CA ASP A 415 22.62 18.21 -14.25
C ASP A 415 22.50 19.59 -13.59
N VAL A 416 22.76 19.69 -12.29
CA VAL A 416 22.78 20.97 -11.56
C VAL A 416 23.88 21.89 -12.08
N HIS A 417 25.09 21.35 -12.24
CA HIS A 417 26.21 22.10 -12.82
C HIS A 417 25.92 22.53 -14.25
N LEU A 418 25.26 21.70 -15.06
CA LEU A 418 24.87 22.08 -16.41
C LEU A 418 23.92 23.30 -16.41
N LEU A 419 22.92 23.32 -15.53
CA LEU A 419 21.99 24.46 -15.41
C LEU A 419 22.72 25.75 -15.00
N LEU A 420 23.64 25.66 -14.05
CA LEU A 420 24.49 26.79 -13.64
C LEU A 420 25.35 27.29 -14.81
N GLY A 421 26.02 26.39 -15.52
CA GLY A 421 26.83 26.72 -16.68
C GLY A 421 26.04 27.40 -17.80
N GLN A 422 24.84 26.90 -18.10
CA GLN A 422 23.93 27.52 -19.08
C GLN A 422 23.54 28.94 -18.64
N ALA A 423 23.23 29.14 -17.36
CA ALA A 423 22.89 30.45 -16.83
C ALA A 423 24.05 31.45 -16.97
N TYR A 424 25.30 31.03 -16.71
CA TYR A 424 26.48 31.87 -16.95
C TYR A 424 26.66 32.23 -18.43
N VAL A 425 26.44 31.28 -19.37
CA VAL A 425 26.49 31.57 -20.81
C VAL A 425 25.45 32.62 -21.18
N GLU A 426 24.20 32.42 -20.75
CA GLU A 426 23.10 33.37 -21.02
C GLU A 426 23.35 34.75 -20.40
N ALA A 427 24.07 34.82 -19.27
CA ALA A 427 24.43 36.06 -18.59
C ALA A 427 25.65 36.77 -19.19
N GLY A 428 26.27 36.20 -20.24
CA GLY A 428 27.49 36.76 -20.84
C GLY A 428 28.72 36.60 -19.95
N ARG A 429 28.77 35.55 -19.11
CA ARG A 429 29.88 35.23 -18.19
C ARG A 429 30.63 33.95 -18.65
N PRO A 430 31.33 33.98 -19.80
CA PRO A 430 31.90 32.77 -20.41
C PRO A 430 33.03 32.13 -19.59
N ASP A 431 33.77 32.90 -18.79
CA ASP A 431 34.86 32.38 -17.96
C ASP A 431 34.35 31.52 -16.79
N ASP A 432 33.24 31.95 -16.17
CA ASP A 432 32.57 31.17 -15.12
C ASP A 432 31.99 29.88 -15.72
N ALA A 433 31.36 29.96 -16.90
CA ALA A 433 30.89 28.79 -17.62
C ALA A 433 32.04 27.81 -17.99
N ARG A 434 33.22 28.31 -18.40
CA ARG A 434 34.41 27.47 -18.65
C ARG A 434 34.86 26.74 -17.38
N THR A 435 34.77 27.38 -16.22
CA THR A 435 35.06 26.74 -14.93
C THR A 435 34.11 25.59 -14.66
N VAL A 436 32.80 25.77 -14.94
CA VAL A 436 31.79 24.71 -14.83
C VAL A 436 32.07 23.55 -15.80
N VAL A 437 32.48 23.82 -17.04
CA VAL A 437 32.94 22.76 -17.99
C VAL A 437 34.08 21.95 -17.38
N GLY A 438 35.05 22.61 -16.75
CA GLY A 438 36.15 21.95 -16.03
C GLY A 438 35.65 21.04 -14.91
N ASN A 439 34.68 21.50 -14.11
CA ASN A 439 34.04 20.68 -13.06
C ASN A 439 33.36 19.44 -13.66
N LEU A 440 32.55 19.61 -14.70
CA LEU A 440 31.84 18.52 -15.37
C LEU A 440 32.81 17.47 -15.96
N ARG A 441 33.95 17.90 -16.53
CA ARG A 441 35.00 16.99 -17.02
C ARG A 441 35.64 16.21 -15.88
N ARG A 442 35.95 16.85 -14.76
CA ARG A 442 36.49 16.18 -13.56
C ARG A 442 35.53 15.13 -13.02
N MET A 443 34.23 15.34 -13.16
CA MET A 443 33.19 14.37 -12.81
C MET A 443 33.01 13.24 -13.84
N GLY A 444 33.70 13.29 -14.98
CA GLY A 444 33.51 12.34 -16.08
C GLY A 444 32.15 12.48 -16.78
N SER A 445 31.50 13.64 -16.68
CA SER A 445 30.16 13.83 -17.24
C SER A 445 30.22 14.19 -18.73
N PRO A 446 29.45 13.50 -19.59
CA PRO A 446 29.34 13.84 -21.02
C PRO A 446 28.64 15.18 -21.26
N LEU A 447 28.05 15.78 -20.23
CA LEU A 447 27.41 17.10 -20.31
C LEU A 447 28.43 18.24 -20.47
N ALA A 448 29.70 18.00 -20.15
CA ALA A 448 30.78 18.97 -20.33
C ALA A 448 30.89 19.44 -21.79
N ASP A 449 30.82 18.52 -22.74
CA ASP A 449 30.98 18.83 -24.16
C ASP A 449 29.76 19.56 -24.72
N ARG A 450 28.56 19.26 -24.19
CA ARG A 450 27.33 20.02 -24.52
C ARG A 450 27.46 21.49 -24.12
N LEU A 451 27.95 21.75 -22.91
CA LEU A 451 28.14 23.12 -22.42
C LEU A 451 29.29 23.84 -23.15
N ALA A 452 30.39 23.13 -23.43
CA ALA A 452 31.50 23.68 -24.21
C ALA A 452 31.10 24.05 -25.64
N GLY A 453 30.22 23.27 -26.27
CA GLY A 453 29.64 23.60 -27.57
C GLY A 453 28.82 24.89 -27.54
N ALA A 454 28.00 25.09 -26.49
CA ALA A 454 27.21 26.31 -26.32
C ALA A 454 28.06 27.58 -26.16
N LEU A 455 29.26 27.45 -25.56
CA LEU A 455 30.24 28.55 -25.45
C LEU A 455 30.94 28.90 -26.77
N SER A 456 30.90 27.99 -27.75
CA SER A 456 31.61 28.11 -29.03
C SER A 456 30.68 28.53 -30.17
N ALA A 457 29.37 28.62 -29.91
CA ALA A 457 28.40 29.13 -30.88
C ALA A 457 28.60 30.65 -31.04
N PRO A 458 28.70 31.16 -32.29
CA PRO A 458 29.01 32.56 -32.58
C PRO A 458 27.93 33.54 -32.16
#